data_AF-A0A927NE91-F1
#
_entry.id   AF-A0A927NE91-F1
#
_cell.length_a   1.000
_cell.length_b   1.000
_cell.length_c   1.000
_cell.angle_alpha   90.00
_cell.angle_beta   90.00
_cell.angle_gamma   90.00
#
_symmetry.space_group_name_H-M   'P 1'
#
loop_
_entity.id
_entity.type
_entity.pdbx_description
1 polymer ?
#
loop_
_entity_poly.entity_id
_entity_poly.type
_entity_poly.pdbx_seq_one_letter_code
_entity_poly.pdbx_strand_id
1 'polypeptide(L)'
;MFTNLWESSGLANGSWQNYVMILISFVLMYLAIVKKFEPLLLLPIAFGMFLINLPGAYEVVWGTYPEGSHAYEDVQNRGLLWYLFYGVQNVIYPPLIFLGIGAMTDFGPLISNPKSMLIGAAAQLGIFLTLIAATLLGYNLAAAASIAIIGGADGPTAIYVTQVLSKYAMFNNPFGDGGAVSVDLLSAIAVAAYSYMALIPIIQKPLMRLFVPKKERTIKMKPLRKVSKLEKIVFPVVVTLVVGVLLPDAVPLLGMLMLGNLLKESGVCDRLSSQAQNGLMNTVTIFLGISVGCKAYGNTFLTLGTLGIILLG
;
A
#
# COMPACT_ATOMS: atom_id res chain seq x y z
N MET A 1 32.05 26.24 20.60
CA MET A 1 32.02 25.90 19.15
C MET A 1 31.85 24.40 18.94
N PHE A 2 32.67 23.53 19.54
CA PHE A 2 32.48 22.07 19.47
C PHE A 2 31.27 21.53 20.26
N THR A 3 30.89 22.17 21.37
CA THR A 3 29.63 21.87 22.10
C THR A 3 28.40 22.21 21.26
N ASN A 4 28.35 23.40 20.65
CA ASN A 4 27.28 23.79 19.72
C ASN A 4 27.24 22.91 18.46
N LEU A 5 28.39 22.42 17.97
CA LEU A 5 28.45 21.44 16.88
C LEU A 5 27.93 20.06 17.31
N TRP A 6 28.15 19.66 18.56
CA TRP A 6 27.64 18.40 19.11
C TRP A 6 26.12 18.48 19.35
N GLU A 7 25.62 19.59 19.89
CA GLU A 7 24.18 19.85 20.09
C GLU A 7 23.41 20.07 18.77
N SER A 8 24.06 20.65 17.75
CA SER A 8 23.51 20.74 16.38
C SER A 8 23.78 19.50 15.52
N SER A 9 24.68 18.62 15.95
CA SER A 9 24.87 17.33 15.27
C SER A 9 23.70 16.43 15.59
N GLY A 10 23.10 15.86 14.54
CA GLY A 10 21.97 14.94 14.69
C GLY A 10 22.21 13.83 15.73
N LEU A 11 23.46 13.37 15.88
CA LEU A 11 23.89 12.31 16.79
C LEU A 11 23.41 12.48 18.24
N ALA A 12 23.24 13.71 18.73
CA ALA A 12 22.79 13.98 20.11
C ALA A 12 21.26 14.04 20.29
N ASN A 13 20.48 14.15 19.19
CA ASN A 13 19.03 14.39 19.20
C ASN A 13 18.18 13.17 18.76
N GLY A 14 18.79 11.99 18.64
CA GLY A 14 18.10 10.76 18.23
C GLY A 14 17.61 9.93 19.40
N SER A 15 16.33 9.54 19.39
CA SER A 15 15.82 8.50 20.29
C SER A 15 16.39 7.12 19.89
N TRP A 16 16.48 6.19 20.84
CA TRP A 16 17.00 4.83 20.57
C TRP A 16 16.17 4.11 19.49
N GLN A 17 14.86 4.39 19.43
CA GLN A 17 13.94 3.88 18.42
C GLN A 17 14.33 4.28 16.99
N ASN A 18 14.80 5.51 16.80
CA ASN A 18 15.21 5.99 15.48
C ASN A 18 16.44 5.23 14.98
N TYR A 19 17.40 4.92 15.85
CA TYR A 19 18.57 4.10 15.50
C TYR A 19 18.17 2.67 15.10
N VAL A 20 17.19 2.07 15.79
CA VAL A 20 16.65 0.75 15.41
C VAL A 20 16.00 0.81 14.04
N MET A 21 15.21 1.84 13.74
CA MET A 21 14.60 2.00 12.42
C MET A 21 15.61 2.23 11.30
N ILE A 22 16.71 2.94 11.57
CA ILE A 22 17.82 3.07 10.61
C ILE A 22 18.41 1.68 10.32
N LEU A 23 18.64 0.85 11.35
CA LEU A 23 19.13 -0.51 11.14
C LEU A 23 18.15 -1.35 10.31
N ILE A 24 16.86 -1.28 10.60
CA ILE A 24 15.82 -1.95 9.81
C ILE A 24 15.83 -1.45 8.36
N SER A 25 15.97 -0.14 8.14
CA SER A 25 16.04 0.43 6.78
C SER A 25 17.21 -0.14 5.97
N PHE A 26 18.37 -0.36 6.60
CA PHE A 26 19.51 -1.01 5.94
C PHE A 26 19.24 -2.48 5.62
N VAL A 27 18.55 -3.20 6.51
CA VAL A 27 18.13 -4.59 6.25
C VAL A 27 17.17 -4.64 5.05
N LEU A 28 16.19 -3.73 4.99
CA LEU A 28 15.25 -3.66 3.87
C LEU A 28 15.94 -3.25 2.56
N MET A 29 16.89 -2.31 2.59
CA MET A 29 17.72 -1.97 1.42
C MET A 29 18.55 -3.17 0.96
N TYR A 30 19.12 -3.96 1.88
CA TYR A 30 19.84 -5.19 1.54
C TYR A 30 18.91 -6.21 0.86
N LEU A 31 17.70 -6.42 1.39
CA LEU A 31 16.71 -7.32 0.79
C LEU A 31 16.28 -6.84 -0.61
N ALA A 32 16.08 -5.54 -0.79
CA ALA A 32 15.72 -4.96 -2.08
C ALA A 32 16.86 -5.07 -3.10
N ILE A 33 18.10 -4.76 -2.73
CA ILE A 33 19.24 -4.70 -3.66
C ILE A 33 19.85 -6.07 -3.92
N VAL A 34 20.19 -6.82 -2.87
CA VAL A 34 20.94 -8.08 -2.97
C VAL A 34 20.01 -9.24 -3.28
N LYS A 35 18.88 -9.32 -2.56
CA LYS A 35 17.92 -10.41 -2.74
C LYS A 35 16.84 -10.10 -3.79
N LYS A 36 16.77 -8.86 -4.29
CA LYS A 36 15.81 -8.41 -5.32
C LYS A 36 14.35 -8.67 -4.91
N PHE A 37 14.04 -8.55 -3.62
CA PHE A 37 12.66 -8.55 -3.14
C PHE A 37 12.00 -7.23 -3.50
N GLU A 38 11.02 -7.28 -4.41
CA GLU A 38 10.25 -6.13 -4.91
C GLU A 38 11.02 -4.80 -4.95
N PRO A 39 12.15 -4.74 -5.67
CA PRO A 39 13.09 -3.63 -5.55
C PRO A 39 12.49 -2.28 -5.97
N LEU A 40 11.47 -2.29 -6.83
CA LEU A 40 10.80 -1.08 -7.31
C LEU A 40 10.05 -0.34 -6.21
N LEU A 41 9.54 -1.06 -5.20
CA LEU A 41 8.77 -0.50 -4.09
C LEU A 41 9.58 -0.50 -2.80
N LEU A 42 10.23 -1.63 -2.48
CA LEU A 42 10.91 -1.82 -1.20
C LEU A 42 12.10 -0.87 -1.03
N LEU A 43 12.84 -0.56 -2.10
CA LEU A 43 13.99 0.33 -2.02
C LEU A 43 13.59 1.79 -1.72
N PRO A 44 12.65 2.42 -2.45
CA PRO A 44 12.13 3.74 -2.08
C PRO A 44 11.52 3.81 -0.67
N ILE A 45 10.81 2.76 -0.24
CA ILE A 45 10.25 2.66 1.12
C ILE A 45 11.36 2.65 2.17
N ALA A 46 12.36 1.79 1.99
CA ALA A 46 13.49 1.70 2.91
C ALA A 46 14.27 3.03 2.97
N PHE A 47 14.43 3.71 1.84
CA PHE A 47 15.10 5.01 1.80
C PHE A 47 14.28 6.12 2.48
N GLY A 48 12.96 6.16 2.29
CA GLY A 48 12.07 7.09 3.02
C GLY A 48 12.11 6.87 4.53
N MET A 49 12.15 5.59 4.96
CA MET A 49 12.32 5.20 6.37
C MET A 49 13.69 5.64 6.90
N PHE A 50 14.75 5.50 6.12
CA PHE A 50 16.07 5.98 6.49
C PHE A 50 16.06 7.51 6.71
N LEU A 51 15.53 8.29 5.76
CA LEU A 51 15.53 9.75 5.82
C LEU A 51 14.78 10.31 7.02
N ILE A 52 13.59 9.78 7.35
CA ILE A 52 12.78 10.31 8.45
C ILE A 52 13.39 9.99 9.83
N ASN A 53 14.15 8.90 9.94
CA ASN A 53 14.76 8.46 11.19
C ASN A 53 16.17 9.00 11.40
N LEU A 54 16.75 9.71 10.42
CA LEU A 54 18.03 10.38 10.63
C LEU A 54 17.90 11.36 11.82
N PRO A 55 18.74 11.23 12.86
CA PRO A 55 18.66 12.09 14.03
C PRO A 55 18.77 13.57 13.65
N GLY A 56 17.83 14.39 14.13
CA GLY A 56 17.72 15.82 13.77
C GLY A 56 17.16 16.12 12.37
N ALA A 57 16.93 15.13 11.51
CA ALA A 57 16.38 15.36 10.17
C ALA A 57 14.86 15.51 10.16
N TYR A 58 14.13 14.91 11.13
CA TYR A 58 12.67 14.86 11.18
C TYR A 58 12.03 16.24 10.95
N GLU A 59 12.44 17.25 11.71
CA GLU A 59 11.89 18.61 11.62
C GLU A 59 12.17 19.28 10.27
N VAL A 60 13.24 18.88 9.58
CA VAL A 60 13.63 19.43 8.27
C VAL A 60 12.87 18.75 7.14
N VAL A 61 12.74 17.42 7.20
CA VAL A 61 12.13 16.64 6.11
C VAL A 61 10.61 16.54 6.24
N TRP A 62 10.06 16.65 7.45
CA TRP A 62 8.63 16.59 7.74
C TRP A 62 8.09 17.95 8.19
N GLY A 63 8.65 18.51 9.25
CA GLY A 63 8.19 19.76 9.88
C GLY A 63 7.93 19.56 11.37
N THR A 64 7.49 20.63 12.04
CA THR A 64 7.22 20.64 13.48
C THR A 64 5.72 20.74 13.75
N TYR A 65 5.26 20.11 14.83
CA TYR A 65 3.89 20.24 15.30
C TYR A 65 3.81 21.28 16.42
N PRO A 66 2.76 22.13 16.47
CA PRO A 66 2.47 22.96 17.62
C PRO A 66 2.11 22.09 18.84
N GLU A 67 2.40 22.58 20.05
CA GLU A 67 2.15 21.83 21.28
C GLU A 67 0.70 21.33 21.36
N GLY A 68 0.54 20.00 21.52
CA GLY A 68 -0.75 19.35 21.67
C GLY A 68 -1.48 18.99 20.37
N SER A 69 -0.96 19.35 19.18
CA SER A 69 -1.50 18.84 17.91
C SER A 69 -0.60 17.79 17.28
N HIS A 70 -1.23 16.73 16.76
CA HIS A 70 -0.58 15.73 15.90
C HIS A 70 -1.34 15.57 14.58
N ALA A 71 -2.26 16.49 14.27
CA ALA A 71 -3.02 16.45 13.03
C ALA A 71 -2.14 16.82 11.84
N TYR A 72 -2.21 16.07 10.75
CA TYR A 72 -1.36 16.27 9.57
C TYR A 72 -1.35 17.72 9.06
N GLU A 73 -2.48 18.43 9.16
CA GLU A 73 -2.66 19.80 8.65
C GLU A 73 -1.92 20.86 9.48
N ASP A 74 -1.69 20.58 10.76
CA ASP A 74 -1.15 21.53 11.75
C ASP A 74 0.38 21.63 11.73
N VAL A 75 1.04 20.90 10.81
CA VAL A 75 2.50 20.94 10.67
C VAL A 75 2.96 22.33 10.21
N GLN A 76 3.82 22.95 11.02
CA GLN A 76 4.57 24.16 10.72
C GLN A 76 5.92 23.80 10.09
N ASN A 77 6.48 24.70 9.29
CA ASN A 77 7.76 24.50 8.58
C ASN A 77 7.81 23.20 7.75
N ARG A 78 6.79 22.99 6.90
CA ARG A 78 6.60 21.76 6.11
C ARG A 78 7.81 21.44 5.24
N GLY A 79 8.33 20.23 5.40
CA GLY A 79 9.45 19.69 4.62
C GLY A 79 9.02 18.90 3.38
N LEU A 80 9.99 18.40 2.63
CA LEU A 80 9.77 17.65 1.38
C LEU A 80 8.87 16.41 1.58
N LEU A 81 9.13 15.59 2.60
CA LEU A 81 8.40 14.35 2.85
C LEU A 81 6.95 14.62 3.24
N TRP A 82 6.65 15.76 3.87
CA TRP A 82 5.29 16.20 4.12
C TRP A 82 4.56 16.48 2.81
N TYR A 83 5.13 17.27 1.89
CA TYR A 83 4.49 17.54 0.59
C TYR A 83 4.29 16.29 -0.26
N LEU A 84 5.24 15.36 -0.24
CA LEU A 84 5.07 14.08 -0.93
C LEU A 84 3.99 13.22 -0.24
N PHE A 85 3.88 13.27 1.08
CA PHE A 85 2.85 12.53 1.79
C PHE A 85 1.43 13.06 1.52
N TYR A 86 1.28 14.33 1.14
CA TYR A 86 0.00 14.93 0.74
C TYR A 86 -0.71 14.09 -0.34
N GLY A 87 0.02 13.51 -1.28
CA GLY A 87 -0.54 12.66 -2.33
C GLY A 87 -1.02 11.29 -1.84
N VAL A 88 -0.50 10.79 -0.72
CA VAL A 88 -1.00 9.59 -0.04
C VAL A 88 -2.25 9.93 0.76
N GLN A 89 -2.20 11.02 1.54
CA GLN A 89 -3.29 11.45 2.41
C GLN A 89 -4.56 11.78 1.62
N ASN A 90 -4.43 12.51 0.51
CA ASN A 90 -5.56 12.83 -0.36
C ASN A 90 -5.86 11.75 -1.40
N VAL A 91 -5.19 10.61 -1.30
CA VAL A 91 -5.40 9.44 -2.17
C VAL A 91 -5.29 9.79 -3.66
N ILE A 92 -4.26 10.57 -3.99
CA ILE A 92 -3.95 10.95 -5.37
C ILE A 92 -3.11 9.84 -6.03
N TYR A 93 -2.15 9.26 -5.30
CA TYR A 93 -1.24 8.26 -5.87
C TYR A 93 -1.91 6.92 -6.18
N PRO A 94 -2.77 6.33 -5.33
CA PRO A 94 -3.40 5.04 -5.63
C PRO A 94 -4.19 5.02 -6.96
N PRO A 95 -5.11 5.97 -7.26
CA PRO A 95 -5.79 6.01 -8.56
C PRO A 95 -4.83 6.15 -9.76
N LEU A 96 -3.74 6.91 -9.61
CA LEU A 96 -2.72 7.05 -10.66
C LEU A 96 -1.91 5.77 -10.89
N ILE A 97 -1.66 4.99 -9.83
CA ILE A 97 -1.07 3.65 -9.97
C ILE A 97 -2.07 2.72 -10.68
N PHE A 98 -3.34 2.75 -10.30
CA PHE A 98 -4.38 1.97 -10.98
C PHE A 98 -4.46 2.28 -12.47
N LEU A 99 -4.29 3.54 -12.87
CA LEU A 99 -4.19 3.92 -14.29
C LEU A 99 -3.08 3.15 -15.02
N GLY A 100 -1.87 3.12 -14.45
CA GLY A 100 -0.76 2.41 -15.08
C GLY A 100 -0.94 0.87 -15.02
N ILE A 101 -1.47 0.32 -13.92
CA ILE A 101 -1.83 -1.11 -13.84
C ILE A 101 -2.84 -1.47 -14.93
N GLY A 102 -3.84 -0.61 -15.14
CA GLY A 102 -4.84 -0.75 -16.19
C GLY A 102 -4.23 -0.78 -17.59
N ALA A 103 -3.26 0.10 -17.84
CA ALA A 103 -2.53 0.15 -19.12
C ALA A 103 -1.61 -1.08 -19.34
N MET A 104 -1.16 -1.75 -18.27
CA MET A 104 -0.36 -2.97 -18.36
C MET A 104 -1.20 -4.25 -18.46
N THR A 105 -2.38 -4.27 -17.84
CA THR A 105 -3.21 -5.48 -17.68
C THR A 105 -3.81 -5.95 -19.01
N ASP A 106 -3.79 -7.26 -19.29
CA ASP A 106 -4.57 -7.86 -20.38
C ASP A 106 -5.84 -8.49 -19.80
N PHE A 107 -7.00 -7.94 -20.17
CA PHE A 107 -8.30 -8.47 -19.76
C PHE A 107 -8.81 -9.59 -20.67
N GLY A 108 -8.09 -9.92 -21.75
CA GLY A 108 -8.42 -11.04 -22.63
C GLY A 108 -8.71 -12.34 -21.89
N PRO A 109 -7.85 -12.79 -20.95
CA PRO A 109 -8.13 -13.96 -20.14
C PRO A 109 -9.42 -13.90 -19.33
N LEU A 110 -9.70 -12.75 -18.69
CA LEU A 110 -10.91 -12.55 -17.89
C LEU A 110 -12.18 -12.61 -18.75
N ILE A 111 -12.16 -11.90 -19.89
CA ILE A 111 -13.27 -11.85 -20.85
C ILE A 111 -13.47 -13.22 -21.50
N SER A 112 -12.39 -13.95 -21.76
CA SER A 112 -12.43 -15.26 -22.41
C SER A 112 -13.08 -16.34 -21.53
N ASN A 113 -12.88 -16.28 -20.21
CA ASN A 113 -13.51 -17.17 -19.25
C ASN A 113 -14.05 -16.40 -18.03
N PRO A 114 -15.26 -15.81 -18.13
CA PRO A 114 -15.83 -15.00 -17.06
C PRO A 114 -15.98 -15.73 -15.73
N LYS A 115 -16.05 -17.07 -15.73
CA LYS A 115 -16.08 -17.87 -14.48
C LYS A 115 -14.85 -17.64 -13.60
N SER A 116 -13.73 -17.22 -14.17
CA SER A 116 -12.54 -16.83 -13.41
C SER A 116 -12.80 -15.63 -12.47
N MET A 117 -13.79 -14.77 -12.74
CA MET A 117 -14.21 -13.73 -11.80
C MET A 117 -14.68 -14.30 -10.45
N LEU A 118 -15.30 -15.48 -10.44
CA LEU A 118 -15.73 -16.12 -9.20
C LEU A 118 -14.54 -16.55 -8.32
N ILE A 119 -13.43 -16.94 -8.95
CA ILE A 119 -12.18 -17.22 -8.23
C ILE A 119 -11.65 -15.92 -7.60
N GLY A 120 -11.73 -14.80 -8.33
CA GLY A 120 -11.42 -13.48 -7.78
C GLY A 120 -12.31 -13.08 -6.60
N ALA A 121 -13.62 -13.34 -6.68
CA ALA A 121 -14.55 -13.10 -5.58
C ALA A 121 -14.22 -13.96 -4.35
N ALA A 122 -13.89 -15.23 -4.54
CA ALA A 122 -13.47 -16.12 -3.45
C ALA A 122 -12.12 -15.69 -2.85
N ALA A 123 -11.20 -15.14 -3.65
CA ALA A 123 -9.93 -14.61 -3.14
C ALA A 123 -10.12 -13.45 -2.14
N GLN A 124 -11.21 -12.67 -2.27
CA GLN A 124 -11.54 -11.60 -1.33
C GLN A 124 -12.07 -12.10 0.03
N LEU A 125 -12.32 -13.42 0.20
CA LEU A 125 -12.67 -13.99 1.50
C LEU A 125 -11.59 -13.77 2.56
N GLY A 126 -10.32 -13.62 2.14
CA GLY A 126 -9.22 -13.26 3.04
C GLY A 126 -9.51 -11.98 3.83
N ILE A 127 -10.07 -10.96 3.18
CA ILE A 127 -10.45 -9.70 3.82
C ILE A 127 -11.45 -9.96 4.94
N PHE A 128 -12.50 -10.73 4.68
CA PHE A 128 -13.55 -11.00 5.68
C PHE A 128 -13.04 -11.84 6.85
N LEU A 129 -12.14 -12.80 6.60
CA LEU A 129 -11.51 -13.58 7.66
C LEU A 129 -10.62 -12.71 8.56
N THR A 130 -9.80 -11.84 7.96
CA THR A 130 -8.97 -10.88 8.71
C THR A 130 -9.82 -9.88 9.48
N LEU A 131 -10.95 -9.42 8.92
CA LEU A 131 -11.91 -8.56 9.61
C LEU A 131 -12.45 -9.24 10.88
N ILE A 132 -12.94 -10.46 10.76
CA ILE A 132 -13.47 -11.23 11.89
C ILE A 132 -12.40 -11.43 12.95
N ALA A 133 -11.19 -11.83 12.55
CA ALA A 133 -10.07 -12.03 13.46
C ALA A 133 -9.70 -10.73 14.21
N ALA A 134 -9.60 -9.61 13.48
CA ALA A 134 -9.31 -8.30 14.09
C ALA A 134 -10.42 -7.86 15.05
N THR A 135 -11.69 -8.05 14.71
CA THR A 135 -12.80 -7.73 15.63
C THR A 135 -12.77 -8.61 16.89
N LEU A 136 -12.45 -9.91 16.77
CA LEU A 136 -12.32 -10.82 17.92
C LEU A 136 -11.15 -10.47 18.84
N LEU A 137 -10.08 -9.89 18.29
CA LEU A 137 -8.95 -9.38 19.07
C LEU A 137 -9.23 -8.03 19.75
N GLY A 138 -10.45 -7.49 19.62
CA GLY A 138 -10.89 -6.27 20.29
C GLY A 138 -10.65 -4.98 19.52
N TYR A 139 -10.30 -5.05 18.23
CA TYR A 139 -10.16 -3.84 17.40
C TYR A 139 -11.55 -3.25 17.06
N ASN A 140 -11.66 -1.91 17.11
CA ASN A 140 -12.84 -1.20 16.60
C ASN A 140 -13.07 -1.53 15.11
N LEU A 141 -14.32 -1.60 14.67
CA LEU A 141 -14.72 -1.98 13.32
C LEU A 141 -14.02 -1.16 12.23
N ALA A 142 -13.82 0.15 12.41
CA ALA A 142 -13.10 0.98 11.44
C ALA A 142 -11.61 0.60 11.30
N ALA A 143 -10.96 0.29 12.43
CA ALA A 143 -9.57 -0.17 12.44
C ALA A 143 -9.45 -1.61 11.92
N ALA A 144 -10.36 -2.49 12.33
CA ALA A 144 -10.44 -3.87 11.85
C ALA A 144 -10.67 -3.92 10.34
N ALA A 145 -11.55 -3.08 9.80
CA ALA A 145 -11.77 -2.96 8.35
C ALA A 145 -10.53 -2.43 7.62
N SER A 146 -9.78 -1.49 8.20
CA SER A 146 -8.52 -1.01 7.60
C SER A 146 -7.47 -2.13 7.54
N ILE A 147 -7.31 -2.90 8.61
CA ILE A 147 -6.39 -4.07 8.67
C ILE A 147 -6.85 -5.16 7.70
N ALA A 148 -8.15 -5.41 7.62
CA ALA A 148 -8.74 -6.45 6.79
C ALA A 148 -8.38 -6.32 5.30
N ILE A 149 -8.26 -5.09 4.78
CA ILE A 149 -7.93 -4.88 3.36
C ILE A 149 -6.53 -5.40 3.02
N ILE A 150 -5.62 -5.59 3.98
CA ILE A 150 -4.33 -6.27 3.76
C ILE A 150 -4.56 -7.65 3.11
N GLY A 151 -5.60 -8.37 3.54
CA GLY A 151 -5.97 -9.68 2.99
C GLY A 151 -6.39 -9.66 1.51
N GLY A 152 -6.67 -8.48 0.94
CA GLY A 152 -6.92 -8.29 -0.49
C GLY A 152 -5.65 -8.28 -1.35
N ALA A 153 -4.47 -8.21 -0.72
CA ALA A 153 -3.15 -8.18 -1.35
C ALA A 153 -2.98 -7.08 -2.42
N ASP A 154 -3.63 -5.93 -2.20
CA ASP A 154 -3.63 -4.79 -3.12
C ASP A 154 -3.24 -3.51 -2.37
N GLY A 155 -1.95 -3.16 -2.43
CA GLY A 155 -1.35 -2.04 -1.68
C GLY A 155 -2.02 -0.69 -1.94
N PRO A 156 -2.24 -0.27 -3.19
CA PRO A 156 -2.97 0.96 -3.51
C PRO A 156 -4.38 1.01 -2.88
N THR A 157 -5.14 -0.08 -2.93
CA THR A 157 -6.48 -0.16 -2.32
C THR A 157 -6.41 -0.15 -0.79
N ALA A 158 -5.43 -0.85 -0.20
CA ALA A 158 -5.20 -0.84 1.25
C ALA A 158 -4.93 0.58 1.77
N ILE A 159 -4.10 1.35 1.06
CA ILE A 159 -3.87 2.76 1.38
C ILE A 159 -5.16 3.58 1.25
N TYR A 160 -5.92 3.41 0.16
CA TYR A 160 -7.14 4.16 -0.05
C TYR A 160 -8.16 3.95 1.06
N VAL A 161 -8.50 2.69 1.32
CA VAL A 161 -9.52 2.36 2.31
C VAL A 161 -9.08 2.77 3.70
N THR A 162 -7.80 2.56 4.04
CA THR A 162 -7.26 3.02 5.34
C THR A 162 -7.33 4.53 5.47
N GLN A 163 -7.07 5.31 4.42
CA GLN A 163 -7.23 6.77 4.45
C GLN A 163 -8.67 7.22 4.65
N VAL A 164 -9.62 6.56 3.98
CA VAL A 164 -11.03 6.88 4.10
C VAL A 164 -11.55 6.51 5.50
N LEU A 165 -11.15 5.35 6.03
CA LEU A 165 -11.61 4.83 7.32
C LEU A 165 -10.87 5.40 8.53
N SER A 166 -9.63 5.87 8.38
CA SER A 166 -8.85 6.46 9.48
C SER A 166 -9.56 7.64 10.14
N LYS A 167 -10.38 8.39 9.37
CA LYS A 167 -11.22 9.49 9.87
C LYS A 167 -12.25 9.05 10.92
N TYR A 168 -12.61 7.77 10.91
CA TYR A 168 -13.59 7.14 11.81
C TYR A 168 -12.94 6.21 12.83
N ALA A 169 -11.63 6.00 12.74
CA ALA A 169 -10.90 5.09 13.61
C ALA A 169 -10.51 5.78 14.91
N MET A 170 -11.37 5.72 15.93
CA MET A 170 -10.94 5.85 17.32
C MET A 170 -10.45 4.49 17.83
N PHE A 171 -9.23 4.45 18.34
CA PHE A 171 -8.55 3.21 18.76
C PHE A 171 -8.34 3.18 20.27
N ASN A 172 -8.77 2.08 20.91
CA ASN A 172 -8.22 1.60 22.17
C ASN A 172 -7.39 0.37 21.84
N ASN A 173 -6.12 0.36 22.24
CA ASN A 173 -5.21 -0.75 21.99
C ASN A 173 -5.57 -1.96 22.87
N PRO A 174 -5.91 -3.13 22.32
CA PRO A 174 -6.11 -4.34 23.13
C PRO A 174 -4.79 -4.90 23.71
N PHE A 175 -3.63 -4.43 23.23
CA PHE A 175 -2.28 -4.90 23.62
C PHE A 175 -1.40 -3.80 24.25
N GLY A 176 -1.97 -2.68 24.68
CA GLY A 176 -1.24 -1.58 25.33
C GLY A 176 -2.02 -0.97 26.49
N ASP A 177 -1.32 -0.25 27.39
CA ASP A 177 -1.88 0.41 28.57
C ASP A 177 -2.96 1.45 28.19
N GLY A 178 -4.23 1.01 28.08
CA GLY A 178 -5.47 1.75 28.38
C GLY A 178 -5.74 3.14 27.76
N GLY A 179 -4.83 3.71 26.98
CA GLY A 179 -4.92 5.04 26.42
C GLY A 179 -5.40 5.02 24.96
N ALA A 180 -6.25 5.97 24.61
CA ALA A 180 -6.65 6.24 23.24
C ALA A 180 -5.45 6.80 22.45
N VAL A 181 -4.58 5.92 21.96
CA VAL A 181 -3.46 6.29 21.11
C VAL A 181 -3.98 6.36 19.67
N SER A 182 -3.92 7.54 19.05
CA SER A 182 -4.12 7.71 17.61
C SER A 182 -2.94 7.08 16.87
N VAL A 183 -2.93 5.75 16.79
CA VAL A 183 -1.92 5.02 16.01
C VAL A 183 -2.11 5.44 14.56
N ASP A 184 -1.03 5.85 13.91
CA ASP A 184 -0.97 6.13 12.48
C ASP A 184 -1.16 4.80 11.73
N LEU A 185 -2.40 4.29 11.71
CA LEU A 185 -2.83 3.01 11.14
C LEU A 185 -2.38 2.88 9.69
N LEU A 186 -2.35 4.00 8.97
CA LEU A 186 -1.87 4.05 7.61
C LEU A 186 -0.41 3.60 7.50
N SER A 187 0.46 4.07 8.39
CA SER A 187 1.87 3.73 8.36
C SER A 187 2.08 2.22 8.52
N ALA A 188 1.42 1.63 9.52
CA ALA A 188 1.50 0.21 9.83
C ALA A 188 0.91 -0.63 8.70
N ILE A 189 -0.27 -0.27 8.21
CA ILE A 189 -0.99 -1.01 7.16
C ILE A 189 -0.27 -0.89 5.82
N ALA A 190 0.24 0.29 5.45
CA ALA A 190 0.97 0.45 4.20
C ALA A 190 2.27 -0.36 4.20
N VAL A 191 3.04 -0.29 5.29
CA VAL A 191 4.27 -1.10 5.43
C VAL A 191 3.93 -2.59 5.42
N ALA A 192 2.91 -3.03 6.17
CA ALA A 192 2.48 -4.43 6.19
C ALA A 192 2.01 -4.91 4.82
N ALA A 193 1.13 -4.16 4.14
CA ALA A 193 0.57 -4.53 2.83
C ALA A 193 1.67 -4.72 1.77
N TYR A 194 2.61 -3.77 1.65
CA TYR A 194 3.71 -3.89 0.68
C TYR A 194 4.75 -4.94 1.10
N SER A 195 5.02 -5.09 2.40
CA SER A 195 5.92 -6.15 2.88
C SER A 195 5.34 -7.54 2.60
N TYR A 196 4.04 -7.74 2.82
CA TYR A 196 3.37 -9.00 2.55
C TYR A 196 3.26 -9.33 1.08
N MET A 197 3.03 -8.32 0.23
CA MET A 197 3.07 -8.46 -1.22
C MET A 197 4.43 -9.04 -1.67
N ALA A 198 5.53 -8.49 -1.15
CA ALA A 198 6.88 -8.99 -1.42
C ALA A 198 7.14 -10.42 -0.90
N LEU A 199 6.41 -10.85 0.13
CA LEU A 199 6.51 -12.18 0.74
C LEU A 199 5.60 -13.22 0.08
N ILE A 200 4.67 -12.83 -0.82
CA ILE A 200 3.76 -13.76 -1.53
C ILE A 200 4.50 -14.96 -2.13
N PRO A 201 5.63 -14.83 -2.85
CA PRO A 201 6.32 -15.99 -3.42
C PRO A 201 6.78 -17.01 -2.38
N ILE A 202 7.08 -16.56 -1.16
CA ILE A 202 7.51 -17.39 -0.03
C ILE A 202 6.31 -18.05 0.64
N ILE A 203 5.21 -17.32 0.82
CA ILE A 203 4.01 -17.78 1.54
C ILE A 203 3.13 -18.68 0.66
N GLN A 204 2.90 -18.28 -0.59
CA GLN A 204 1.95 -18.94 -1.51
C GLN A 204 2.41 -20.35 -1.90
N LYS A 205 3.70 -20.55 -2.17
CA LYS A 205 4.22 -21.83 -2.69
C LYS A 205 4.10 -22.99 -1.70
N PRO A 206 4.41 -22.84 -0.40
CA PRO A 206 4.11 -23.84 0.62
C PRO A 206 2.63 -24.14 0.79
N LEU A 207 1.77 -23.11 0.82
CA LEU A 207 0.31 -23.26 0.93
C LEU A 207 -0.27 -24.06 -0.24
N MET A 208 0.11 -23.73 -1.47
CA MET A 208 -0.26 -24.51 -2.66
C MET A 208 0.24 -25.96 -2.59
N ARG A 209 1.38 -26.18 -1.96
CA ARG A 209 1.94 -27.52 -1.75
C ARG A 209 1.17 -28.33 -0.71
N LEU A 210 0.57 -27.66 0.28
CA LEU A 210 -0.18 -28.25 1.36
C LEU A 210 -1.64 -28.55 0.96
N PHE A 211 -2.33 -27.60 0.36
CA PHE A 211 -3.78 -27.69 0.13
C PHE A 211 -4.19 -28.33 -1.20
N VAL A 212 -3.41 -28.15 -2.27
CA VAL A 212 -3.84 -28.60 -3.63
C VAL A 212 -3.23 -29.96 -3.95
N PRO A 213 -3.97 -31.06 -4.13
CA PRO A 213 -3.39 -32.37 -4.46
C PRO A 213 -2.57 -32.37 -5.76
N LYS A 214 -1.57 -33.26 -5.88
CA LYS A 214 -0.75 -33.38 -7.11
C LYS A 214 -1.59 -33.63 -8.37
N LYS A 215 -2.68 -34.38 -8.26
CA LYS A 215 -3.60 -34.69 -9.38
C LYS A 215 -4.23 -33.43 -9.97
N GLU A 216 -4.64 -32.48 -9.12
CA GLU A 216 -5.23 -31.21 -9.56
C GLU A 216 -4.20 -30.27 -10.18
N ARG A 217 -2.96 -30.27 -9.66
CA ARG A 217 -1.84 -29.48 -10.23
C ARG A 217 -1.44 -29.91 -11.64
N THR A 218 -1.79 -31.14 -12.05
CA THR A 218 -1.47 -31.68 -13.38
C THR A 218 -2.59 -31.52 -14.40
N ILE A 219 -3.71 -30.88 -14.04
CA ILE A 219 -4.82 -30.63 -14.96
C ILE A 219 -4.36 -29.71 -16.09
N LYS A 220 -4.53 -30.16 -17.35
CA LYS A 220 -4.23 -29.34 -18.53
C LYS A 220 -5.33 -28.29 -18.73
N MET A 221 -4.95 -27.02 -18.65
CA MET A 221 -5.86 -25.90 -18.92
C MET A 221 -6.19 -25.83 -20.41
N LYS A 222 -7.49 -25.71 -20.73
CA LYS A 222 -7.96 -25.53 -22.11
C LYS A 222 -7.47 -24.18 -22.65
N PRO A 223 -7.17 -24.06 -23.96
CA PRO A 223 -6.87 -22.78 -24.56
C PRO A 223 -8.08 -21.85 -24.43
N LEU A 224 -7.81 -20.58 -24.12
CA LEU A 224 -8.83 -19.55 -23.96
C LEU A 224 -9.49 -19.22 -25.31
N ARG A 225 -10.77 -18.82 -25.28
CA ARG A 225 -11.44 -18.33 -26.51
C ARG A 225 -10.76 -17.08 -27.02
N LYS A 226 -10.73 -16.87 -28.34
CA LYS A 226 -10.28 -15.61 -28.93
C LYS A 226 -11.30 -14.53 -28.60
N VAL A 227 -10.83 -13.44 -27.98
CA VAL A 227 -11.64 -12.27 -27.64
C VAL A 227 -11.50 -11.26 -28.76
N SER A 228 -12.63 -10.73 -29.24
CA SER A 228 -12.63 -9.72 -30.29
C SER A 228 -12.07 -8.38 -29.78
N LYS A 229 -11.51 -7.56 -30.68
CA LYS A 229 -11.03 -6.21 -30.30
C LYS A 229 -12.16 -5.33 -29.76
N LEU A 230 -13.36 -5.49 -30.31
CA LEU A 230 -14.55 -4.76 -29.86
C LEU A 230 -14.92 -5.15 -28.42
N GLU A 231 -14.92 -6.44 -28.07
CA GLU A 231 -15.15 -6.88 -26.69
C GLU A 231 -14.14 -6.27 -25.71
N LYS A 232 -12.86 -6.21 -26.08
CA LYS A 232 -11.83 -5.60 -25.22
C LYS A 232 -12.01 -4.10 -25.02
N ILE A 233 -12.49 -3.37 -26.03
CA ILE A 233 -12.73 -1.92 -25.95
C ILE A 233 -14.02 -1.60 -25.17
N VAL A 234 -15.08 -2.38 -25.39
CA VAL A 234 -16.38 -2.16 -24.73
C VAL A 234 -16.33 -2.58 -23.26
N PHE A 235 -15.55 -3.61 -22.92
CA PHE A 235 -15.40 -4.12 -21.56
C PHE A 235 -15.13 -3.03 -20.51
N PRO A 236 -14.08 -2.18 -20.61
CA PRO A 236 -13.80 -1.17 -19.59
C PRO A 236 -14.94 -0.14 -19.44
N VAL A 237 -15.61 0.22 -20.53
CA VAL A 237 -16.74 1.17 -20.50
C VAL A 237 -17.94 0.58 -19.77
N VAL A 238 -18.30 -0.66 -20.12
CA VAL A 238 -19.44 -1.35 -19.49
C VAL A 238 -19.18 -1.64 -18.02
N VAL A 239 -17.97 -2.11 -17.68
CA VAL A 239 -17.59 -2.37 -16.28
C VAL A 239 -17.63 -1.08 -15.46
N THR A 240 -17.09 0.02 -15.99
CA THR A 240 -17.13 1.32 -15.31
C THR A 240 -18.57 1.80 -15.10
N LEU A 241 -19.44 1.65 -16.10
CA LEU A 241 -20.85 2.04 -15.99
C LEU A 241 -21.59 1.17 -14.96
N VAL A 242 -21.48 -0.15 -15.05
CA VAL A 242 -22.20 -1.08 -14.17
C VAL A 242 -21.73 -0.94 -12.74
N VAL A 243 -20.42 -0.99 -12.50
CA VAL A 243 -19.89 -0.88 -11.14
C VAL A 243 -20.03 0.54 -10.60
N GLY A 244 -19.88 1.57 -11.43
CA GLY A 244 -20.08 2.96 -11.00
C GLY A 244 -21.52 3.26 -10.58
N VAL A 245 -22.51 2.62 -11.21
CA VAL A 245 -23.92 2.72 -10.79
C VAL A 245 -24.21 1.90 -9.54
N LEU A 246 -23.62 0.71 -9.39
CA LEU A 246 -23.85 -0.17 -8.24
C LEU A 246 -23.07 0.24 -6.98
N LEU A 247 -21.85 0.74 -7.14
CA LEU A 247 -20.91 1.08 -6.08
C LEU A 247 -20.06 2.31 -6.45
N PRO A 248 -20.63 3.54 -6.30
CA PRO A 248 -19.94 4.78 -6.65
C PRO A 248 -18.60 5.00 -5.92
N ASP A 249 -18.46 4.51 -4.69
CA ASP A 249 -17.25 4.66 -3.87
C ASP A 249 -16.02 3.95 -4.48
N ALA A 250 -16.23 2.96 -5.35
CA ALA A 250 -15.15 2.25 -6.04
C ALA A 250 -14.68 2.96 -7.33
N VAL A 251 -15.42 3.98 -7.80
CA VAL A 251 -15.17 4.66 -9.07
C VAL A 251 -13.79 5.30 -9.16
N PRO A 252 -13.22 5.95 -8.12
CA PRO A 252 -11.89 6.54 -8.22
C PRO A 252 -10.80 5.52 -8.58
N LEU A 253 -10.86 4.31 -8.04
CA LEU A 253 -9.88 3.25 -8.32
C LEU A 253 -10.22 2.50 -9.61
N LEU A 254 -11.46 1.98 -9.71
CA LEU A 254 -11.88 1.19 -10.86
C LEU A 254 -11.93 2.02 -12.14
N GLY A 255 -12.41 3.25 -12.07
CA GLY A 255 -12.49 4.14 -13.22
C GLY A 255 -11.11 4.44 -13.80
N MET A 256 -10.10 4.70 -12.95
CA MET A 256 -8.73 4.91 -13.41
C MET A 256 -8.11 3.62 -13.97
N LEU A 257 -8.37 2.46 -13.35
CA LEU A 257 -7.97 1.16 -13.88
C LEU A 257 -8.56 0.91 -15.29
N MET A 258 -9.85 1.17 -15.46
CA MET A 258 -10.55 0.98 -16.73
C MET A 258 -10.14 2.02 -17.78
N LEU A 259 -9.84 3.26 -17.38
CA LEU A 259 -9.24 4.26 -18.26
C LEU A 259 -7.90 3.79 -18.80
N GLY A 260 -7.03 3.24 -17.95
CA GLY A 260 -5.75 2.67 -18.37
C GLY A 260 -5.91 1.55 -19.39
N ASN A 261 -6.86 0.64 -19.14
CA ASN A 261 -7.23 -0.43 -20.05
C ASN A 261 -7.71 0.12 -21.40
N LEU A 262 -8.59 1.13 -21.41
CA LEU A 262 -9.09 1.74 -22.63
C LEU A 262 -7.99 2.45 -23.43
N LEU A 263 -7.04 3.12 -22.76
CA LEU A 263 -5.86 3.72 -23.43
C LEU A 263 -5.05 2.66 -24.18
N LYS A 264 -4.89 1.46 -23.60
CA LYS A 264 -4.21 0.33 -24.22
C LYS A 264 -5.01 -0.28 -25.38
N GLU A 265 -6.28 -0.61 -25.15
CA GLU A 265 -7.07 -1.40 -26.11
C GLU A 265 -7.63 -0.56 -27.27
N SER A 266 -7.74 0.77 -27.11
CA SER A 266 -8.17 1.68 -28.17
C SER A 266 -7.19 1.73 -29.34
N GLY A 267 -5.88 1.60 -29.10
CA GLY A 267 -4.83 1.63 -30.12
C GLY A 267 -4.66 2.97 -30.84
N VAL A 268 -5.28 4.05 -30.34
CA VAL A 268 -5.11 5.42 -30.86
C VAL A 268 -4.35 6.31 -29.89
N CYS A 269 -4.13 5.83 -28.67
CA CYS A 269 -3.51 6.56 -27.57
C CYS A 269 -2.16 5.95 -27.15
N ASP A 270 -1.38 5.40 -28.08
CA ASP A 270 -0.13 4.67 -27.78
C ASP A 270 0.86 5.47 -26.93
N ARG A 271 1.02 6.78 -27.21
CA ARG A 271 1.88 7.66 -26.41
C ARG A 271 1.39 7.79 -24.97
N LEU A 272 0.09 7.92 -24.77
CA LEU A 272 -0.51 8.05 -23.44
C LEU A 272 -0.47 6.71 -22.69
N SER A 273 -0.80 5.61 -23.35
CA SER A 273 -0.73 4.26 -22.80
C SER A 273 0.70 3.93 -22.36
N SER A 274 1.69 4.17 -23.23
CA SER A 274 3.11 3.98 -22.92
C SER A 274 3.57 4.87 -21.77
N GLN A 275 3.14 6.13 -21.72
CA GLN A 275 3.48 7.02 -20.63
C GLN A 275 2.85 6.57 -19.30
N ALA A 276 1.60 6.11 -19.33
CA ALA A 276 0.88 5.63 -18.14
C ALA A 276 1.54 4.39 -17.53
N GLN A 277 1.88 3.38 -18.35
CA GLN A 277 2.49 2.14 -17.87
C GLN A 277 3.98 2.27 -17.51
N ASN A 278 4.70 3.24 -18.08
CA ASN A 278 6.12 3.46 -17.84
C ASN A 278 6.36 4.71 -16.99
N GLY A 279 6.52 5.88 -17.63
CA GLY A 279 7.01 7.10 -16.99
C GLY A 279 6.17 7.55 -15.80
N LEU A 280 4.84 7.58 -15.95
CA LEU A 280 3.92 7.95 -14.88
C LEU A 280 3.96 6.94 -13.74
N MET A 281 3.83 5.64 -14.05
CA MET A 281 3.88 4.57 -13.06
C MET A 281 5.16 4.63 -12.23
N ASN A 282 6.32 4.74 -12.89
CA ASN A 282 7.62 4.82 -12.21
C ASN A 282 7.73 6.07 -11.33
N THR A 283 7.26 7.22 -11.80
CA THR A 283 7.28 8.48 -11.04
C THR A 283 6.41 8.39 -9.79
N VAL A 284 5.17 7.93 -9.94
CA VAL A 284 4.23 7.81 -8.82
C VAL A 284 4.69 6.72 -7.84
N THR A 285 5.30 5.63 -8.32
CA THR A 285 5.88 4.58 -7.48
C THR A 285 6.99 5.12 -6.59
N ILE A 286 7.88 5.97 -7.13
CA ILE A 286 8.93 6.62 -6.34
C ILE A 286 8.32 7.50 -5.25
N PHE A 287 7.37 8.37 -5.61
CA PHE A 287 6.72 9.25 -4.65
C PHE A 287 5.97 8.47 -3.58
N LEU A 288 5.20 7.46 -3.97
CA LEU A 288 4.46 6.62 -3.04
C LEU A 288 5.40 5.88 -2.10
N GLY A 289 6.46 5.26 -2.63
CA GLY A 289 7.39 4.49 -1.81
C GLY A 289 8.10 5.36 -0.77
N ILE A 290 8.61 6.53 -1.17
CA ILE A 290 9.21 7.49 -0.23
C ILE A 290 8.18 7.96 0.81
N SER A 291 6.95 8.26 0.41
CA SER A 291 5.87 8.71 1.30
C SER A 291 5.39 7.62 2.27
N VAL A 292 5.40 6.36 1.86
CA VAL A 292 5.09 5.24 2.78
C VAL A 292 6.24 5.05 3.76
N GLY A 293 7.49 5.12 3.27
CA GLY A 293 8.69 4.99 4.10
C GLY A 293 8.81 6.08 5.17
N CYS A 294 8.48 7.33 4.82
CA CYS A 294 8.59 8.46 5.76
C CYS A 294 7.62 8.36 6.95
N LYS A 295 6.61 7.49 6.88
CA LYS A 295 5.70 7.25 8.00
C LYS A 295 6.23 6.23 9.01
N ALA A 296 7.28 5.48 8.67
CA ALA A 296 7.92 4.53 9.57
C ALA A 296 8.91 5.23 10.52
N TYR A 297 8.45 6.25 11.25
CA TYR A 297 9.24 6.97 12.25
C TYR A 297 9.32 6.16 13.55
N GLY A 298 10.52 6.02 14.13
CA GLY A 298 10.77 5.06 15.21
C GLY A 298 9.87 5.21 16.44
N ASN A 299 9.57 6.45 16.83
CA ASN A 299 8.72 6.70 18.00
C ASN A 299 7.23 6.33 17.78
N THR A 300 6.76 6.27 16.53
CA THR A 300 5.37 5.88 16.21
C THR A 300 5.27 4.45 15.70
N PHE A 301 6.30 3.95 15.02
CA PHE A 301 6.29 2.66 14.36
C PHE A 301 6.59 1.50 15.33
N LEU A 302 7.54 1.65 16.26
CA LEU A 302 7.93 0.58 17.19
C LEU A 302 6.98 0.50 18.39
N THR A 303 5.71 0.21 18.13
CA THR A 303 4.69 -0.01 19.16
C THR A 303 4.10 -1.41 19.08
N LEU A 304 3.58 -1.92 20.21
CA LEU A 304 2.89 -3.21 20.28
C LEU A 304 1.69 -3.29 19.31
N GLY A 305 1.03 -2.16 19.04
CA GLY A 305 -0.06 -2.07 18.07
C GLY A 305 0.39 -2.37 16.64
N THR A 306 1.52 -1.80 16.20
CA THR A 306 2.10 -2.05 14.87
C THR A 306 2.49 -3.52 14.69
N LEU A 307 3.07 -4.13 15.73
CA LEU A 307 3.40 -5.57 15.73
C LEU A 307 2.17 -6.45 15.56
N GLY A 308 1.05 -6.11 16.22
CA GLY A 308 -0.22 -6.81 16.04
C GLY A 308 -0.78 -6.69 14.62
N ILE A 309 -0.66 -5.50 14.00
CA ILE A 309 -1.08 -5.27 12.61
C ILE A 309 -0.24 -6.10 11.64
N ILE A 310 1.08 -6.15 11.86
CA ILE A 310 1.96 -7.02 11.08
C ILE A 310 1.48 -8.46 11.28
N LEU A 311 1.43 -8.99 12.49
CA LEU A 311 1.04 -10.39 12.72
C LEU A 311 -0.35 -10.80 12.15
N LEU A 312 -1.29 -9.87 12.02
CA LEU A 312 -2.62 -10.12 11.46
C LEU A 312 -2.68 -10.12 9.92
N GLY A 313 -1.79 -9.38 9.26
CA GLY A 313 -1.69 -9.36 7.80
C GLY A 313 -1.01 -10.60 7.25
#